data_AF-B4WJL7-F1
#
_entry.id   AF-B4WJL7-F1
#
_cell.length_a   1.000
_cell.length_b   1.000
_cell.length_c   1.000
_cell.angle_alpha   90.00
_cell.angle_beta   90.00
_cell.angle_gamma   90.00
#
_symmetry.space_group_name_H-M   'P 1'
#
loop_
_entity.id
_entity.type
_entity.pdbx_description
1 polymer ?
#
loop_
_entity_poly.entity_id
_entity_poly.type
_entity_poly.pdbx_seq_one_letter_code
_entity_poly.pdbx_strand_id
1 'polypeptide(L)'
;MVSNVVSNRELFDYWYSQVRFKNETLIAAPGHVETFKLRHDCTNYDQLWKSPAVTQLPGLEQDRTVAVIKYVCTSRVLQRRSTLLRSKITEIEDSYEQLEAERSNFEKIIRRFQQVLFGKVKEAETLQAKIRTLTTENEALKVEAETSKAYTELLEKFETLQKAFEKESKRRKELGKKNQSLGGRVAHTRRFRKERDEARAILLEQKEQIAQLTQLNRTLETQNREMREQLSQLQPQQSLT
;
A
#
# COMPACT_ATOMS: atom_id res chain seq x y z
N MET A 1 23.15 -107.07 29.60
CA MET A 1 21.76 -107.08 30.10
C MET A 1 21.62 -105.93 31.09
N VAL A 2 21.03 -104.81 30.68
CA VAL A 2 20.60 -103.74 31.60
C VAL A 2 19.12 -103.54 31.36
N SER A 3 18.32 -104.45 31.93
CA SER A 3 16.88 -104.25 32.09
C SER A 3 16.66 -103.40 33.34
N ASN A 4 17.08 -102.13 33.29
CA ASN A 4 16.57 -101.14 34.22
C ASN A 4 15.31 -100.58 33.59
N VAL A 5 14.17 -100.80 34.23
CA VAL A 5 12.90 -100.16 33.86
C VAL A 5 13.06 -98.67 34.16
N VAL A 6 13.65 -97.92 33.22
CA VAL A 6 13.76 -96.47 33.29
C VAL A 6 12.33 -95.92 33.22
N SER A 7 11.97 -95.12 34.22
CA SER A 7 10.64 -94.51 34.27
C SER A 7 10.44 -93.62 33.03
N ASN A 8 9.18 -93.43 32.59
CA ASN A 8 8.87 -92.54 31.46
C ASN A 8 9.46 -91.12 31.65
N ARG A 9 9.53 -90.67 32.91
CA ARG A 9 10.08 -89.37 33.26
C ARG A 9 11.59 -89.30 33.09
N GLU A 10 12.34 -90.28 33.59
CA GLU A 10 13.80 -90.31 33.42
C GLU A 10 14.21 -90.44 31.96
N LEU A 11 13.47 -91.23 31.18
CA LEU A 11 13.68 -91.35 29.74
C LEU A 11 13.43 -90.00 29.04
N PHE A 12 12.36 -89.31 29.42
CA PHE A 12 12.05 -87.98 28.92
C PHE A 12 13.15 -86.97 29.28
N ASP A 13 13.53 -86.87 30.56
CA ASP A 13 14.52 -85.92 31.06
C ASP A 13 15.90 -86.16 30.43
N TYR A 14 16.28 -87.43 30.26
CA TYR A 14 17.49 -87.81 29.53
C TYR A 14 17.46 -87.24 28.11
N TRP A 15 16.47 -87.59 27.29
CA TRP A 15 16.42 -87.11 25.90
C TRP A 15 16.19 -85.60 25.80
N TYR A 16 15.51 -84.98 26.76
CA TYR A 16 15.37 -83.53 26.88
C TYR A 16 16.73 -82.84 26.96
N SER A 17 17.65 -83.36 27.77
CA SER A 17 19.01 -82.82 27.87
C SER A 17 19.83 -82.99 26.57
N GLN A 18 19.53 -83.99 25.75
CA GLN A 18 20.28 -84.28 24.52
C GLN A 18 19.86 -83.46 23.30
N VAL A 19 18.70 -82.78 23.35
CA VAL A 19 18.24 -81.95 22.24
C VAL A 19 19.09 -80.69 22.12
N ARG A 20 19.63 -80.47 20.93
CA ARG A 20 20.38 -79.27 20.55
C ARG A 20 19.64 -78.53 19.44
N PHE A 21 19.52 -77.21 19.59
CA PHE A 21 18.95 -76.35 18.56
C PHE A 21 19.97 -76.08 17.47
N LYS A 22 19.45 -75.89 16.26
CA LYS A 22 20.18 -75.41 15.09
C LYS A 22 19.24 -74.50 14.29
N ASN A 23 19.77 -73.75 13.32
CA ASN A 23 18.97 -72.91 12.43
C ASN A 23 18.06 -71.90 13.17
N GLU A 24 18.66 -71.08 14.04
CA GLU A 24 17.96 -70.06 14.84
C GLU A 24 17.15 -69.08 13.98
N THR A 25 17.58 -68.82 12.74
CA THR A 25 16.86 -67.95 11.80
C THR A 25 15.48 -68.51 11.46
N LEU A 26 15.38 -69.82 11.21
CA LEU A 26 14.11 -70.49 10.95
C LEU A 26 13.24 -70.59 12.21
N ILE A 27 13.86 -70.83 13.37
CA ILE A 27 13.16 -70.81 14.67
C ILE A 27 12.54 -69.43 14.92
N ALA A 28 13.24 -68.35 14.60
CA ALA A 28 12.82 -66.96 14.84
C ALA A 28 11.99 -66.36 13.69
N ALA A 29 11.72 -67.12 12.62
CA ALA A 29 10.99 -66.64 11.45
C ALA A 29 9.56 -66.21 11.84
N PRO A 30 9.05 -65.05 11.38
CA PRO A 30 7.73 -64.57 11.81
C PRO A 30 6.56 -65.36 11.20
N GLY A 31 6.73 -65.91 10.00
CA GLY A 31 5.68 -66.66 9.29
C GLY A 31 5.42 -68.06 9.85
N HIS A 32 4.34 -68.70 9.42
CA HIS A 32 4.06 -70.09 9.79
C HIS A 32 5.16 -71.03 9.29
N VAL A 33 5.63 -71.92 10.16
CA VAL A 33 6.58 -72.98 9.83
C VAL A 33 5.99 -74.31 10.28
N GLU A 34 5.97 -75.28 9.38
CA GLU A 34 5.45 -76.61 9.65
C GLU A 34 6.25 -77.29 10.77
N THR A 35 5.55 -77.94 11.70
CA THR A 35 6.13 -78.61 12.86
C THR A 35 7.17 -79.67 12.49
N PHE A 36 6.96 -80.37 11.36
CA PHE A 36 7.94 -81.32 10.82
C PHE A 36 9.27 -80.63 10.51
N LYS A 37 9.25 -79.52 9.77
CA LYS A 37 10.45 -78.75 9.41
C LYS A 37 11.16 -78.23 10.67
N LEU A 38 10.40 -77.70 11.64
CA LEU A 38 11.00 -77.27 12.91
C LEU A 38 11.70 -78.41 13.66
N ARG A 39 11.11 -79.61 13.70
CA ARG A 39 11.75 -80.77 14.34
C ARG A 39 13.04 -81.18 13.62
N HIS A 40 12.99 -81.36 12.30
CA HIS A 40 14.11 -81.91 11.53
C HIS A 40 15.21 -80.88 11.26
N ASP A 41 14.83 -79.66 10.88
CA ASP A 41 15.75 -78.64 10.40
C ASP A 41 16.26 -77.72 11.52
N CYS A 42 15.57 -77.68 12.67
CA CYS A 42 15.94 -76.81 13.79
C CYS A 42 16.36 -77.58 15.05
N THR A 43 16.36 -78.91 15.03
CA THR A 43 16.96 -79.72 16.10
C THR A 43 17.87 -80.81 15.56
N ASN A 44 18.61 -81.47 16.45
CA ASN A 44 19.37 -82.68 16.13
C ASN A 44 18.51 -83.97 16.07
N TYR A 45 17.18 -83.87 15.88
CA TYR A 45 16.27 -85.03 15.82
C TYR A 45 16.83 -86.18 14.99
N ASP A 46 17.23 -85.92 13.73
CA ASP A 46 17.72 -86.94 12.81
C ASP A 46 18.99 -87.66 13.25
N GLN A 47 19.78 -87.02 14.12
CA GLN A 47 20.98 -87.61 14.72
C GLN A 47 20.62 -88.45 15.95
N LEU A 48 19.67 -87.99 16.75
CA LEU A 48 19.29 -88.65 18.00
C LEU A 48 18.60 -90.01 17.76
N TRP A 49 17.63 -90.07 16.85
CA TRP A 49 16.90 -91.33 16.61
C TRP A 49 17.74 -92.38 15.85
N LYS A 50 18.76 -91.95 15.11
CA LYS A 50 19.75 -92.81 14.44
C LYS A 50 20.93 -93.20 15.34
N SER A 51 20.97 -92.70 16.58
CA SER A 51 22.10 -92.96 17.47
C SER A 51 22.17 -94.44 17.88
N PRO A 52 23.38 -94.98 18.14
CA PRO A 52 23.53 -96.36 18.62
C PRO A 52 22.71 -96.67 19.87
N ALA A 53 22.53 -95.68 20.75
CA ALA A 53 21.72 -95.79 21.97
C ALA A 53 20.24 -96.08 21.70
N VAL A 54 19.74 -95.80 20.48
CA VAL A 54 18.36 -96.05 20.06
C VAL A 54 18.28 -97.26 19.13
N THR A 55 19.21 -97.39 18.19
CA THR A 55 19.17 -98.46 17.17
C THR A 55 19.53 -99.85 17.71
N GLN A 56 20.20 -99.93 18.86
CA GLN A 56 20.51 -101.19 19.54
C GLN A 56 19.39 -101.64 20.51
N LEU A 57 18.34 -100.84 20.69
CA LEU A 57 17.22 -101.20 21.56
C LEU A 57 16.30 -102.25 20.90
N PRO A 58 15.65 -103.12 21.68
CA PRO A 58 14.59 -103.99 21.19
C PRO A 58 13.42 -103.18 20.59
N GLY A 59 12.75 -103.70 19.56
CA GLY A 59 11.78 -102.95 18.75
C GLY A 59 10.75 -102.11 19.53
N LEU A 60 10.10 -102.68 20.56
CA LEU A 60 9.12 -101.93 21.37
C LEU A 60 9.76 -100.78 22.18
N GLU A 61 10.97 -100.97 22.71
CA GLU A 61 11.69 -99.95 23.46
C GLU A 61 12.27 -98.88 22.52
N GLN A 62 12.69 -99.29 21.32
CA GLN A 62 13.10 -98.41 20.25
C GLN A 62 11.96 -97.48 19.83
N ASP A 63 10.78 -98.01 19.53
CA ASP A 63 9.60 -97.23 19.13
C ASP A 63 9.19 -96.23 20.23
N ARG A 64 9.16 -96.67 21.49
CA ARG A 64 8.90 -95.79 22.64
C ARG A 64 9.93 -94.67 22.74
N THR A 65 11.21 -94.98 22.56
CA THR A 65 12.30 -94.01 22.63
C THR A 65 12.23 -93.00 21.48
N VAL A 66 11.96 -93.46 20.25
CA VAL A 66 11.78 -92.59 19.08
C VAL A 66 10.57 -91.66 19.27
N ALA A 67 9.47 -92.16 19.83
CA ALA A 67 8.31 -91.33 20.15
C ALA A 67 8.65 -90.22 21.16
N VAL A 68 9.42 -90.54 22.22
CA VAL A 68 9.91 -89.56 23.20
C VAL A 68 10.81 -88.53 22.53
N ILE A 69 11.83 -88.97 21.76
CA ILE A 69 12.73 -88.05 21.04
C ILE A 69 11.95 -87.13 20.10
N LYS A 70 10.97 -87.66 19.35
CA LYS A 70 10.10 -86.88 18.46
C LYS A 70 9.33 -85.81 19.24
N TYR A 71 8.71 -86.18 20.35
CA TYR A 71 7.97 -85.25 21.19
C TYR A 71 8.87 -84.16 21.78
N VAL A 72 10.03 -84.54 22.31
CA VAL A 72 10.94 -83.63 23.00
C VAL A 72 11.58 -82.64 22.03
N CYS A 73 12.07 -83.10 20.87
CA CYS A 73 12.57 -82.21 19.82
C CYS A 73 11.49 -81.22 19.36
N THR A 74 10.25 -81.70 19.18
CA THR A 74 9.13 -80.87 18.74
C THR A 74 8.72 -79.83 19.79
N SER A 75 8.53 -80.26 21.04
CA SER A 75 8.09 -79.37 22.12
C SER A 75 9.14 -78.31 22.44
N ARG A 76 10.43 -78.68 22.52
CA ARG A 76 11.51 -77.74 22.82
C ARG A 76 11.66 -76.65 21.75
N VAL A 77 11.60 -77.01 20.46
CA VAL A 77 11.73 -76.01 19.39
C VAL A 77 10.51 -75.09 19.34
N LEU A 78 9.30 -75.61 19.58
CA LEU A 78 8.09 -74.80 19.65
C LEU A 78 8.10 -73.85 20.86
N GLN A 79 8.56 -74.31 22.03
CA GLN A 79 8.72 -73.46 23.22
C GLN A 79 9.75 -72.34 22.96
N ARG A 80 10.90 -72.68 22.38
CA ARG A 80 11.92 -71.69 22.02
C ARG A 80 11.38 -70.65 21.04
N ARG A 81 10.72 -71.10 19.97
CA ARG A 81 10.07 -70.25 18.98
C ARG A 81 9.01 -69.33 19.60
N SER A 82 8.13 -69.88 20.44
CA SER A 82 7.10 -69.07 21.12
C SER A 82 7.71 -67.98 21.98
N THR A 83 8.78 -68.29 22.71
CA THR A 83 9.51 -67.30 23.54
C THR A 83 10.11 -66.19 22.68
N LEU A 84 10.78 -66.54 21.57
CA LEU A 84 11.36 -65.56 20.66
C LEU A 84 10.31 -64.67 20.01
N LEU A 85 9.19 -65.24 19.57
CA LEU A 85 8.10 -64.48 18.96
C LEU A 85 7.42 -63.54 19.97
N ARG A 86 7.24 -63.98 21.22
CA ARG A 86 6.72 -63.11 22.29
C ARG A 86 7.66 -61.93 22.57
N SER A 87 8.97 -62.17 22.68
CA SER A 87 9.96 -61.09 22.83
C SER A 87 9.86 -60.08 21.70
N LYS A 88 9.80 -60.55 20.46
CA LYS A 88 9.65 -59.67 19.28
C LYS A 88 8.35 -58.89 19.29
N ILE A 89 7.24 -59.49 19.74
CA ILE A 89 5.96 -58.79 19.86
C ILE A 89 6.09 -57.65 20.87
N THR A 90 6.64 -57.93 22.06
CA THR A 90 6.87 -56.89 23.08
C THR A 90 7.80 -55.78 22.58
N GLU A 91 8.89 -56.12 21.91
CA GLU A 91 9.80 -55.12 21.31
C GLU A 91 9.09 -54.23 20.28
N ILE A 92 8.20 -54.81 19.47
CA ILE A 92 7.40 -54.06 18.48
C ILE A 92 6.36 -53.18 19.19
N GLU A 93 5.66 -53.70 20.20
CA GLU A 93 4.69 -52.95 21.00
C GLU A 93 5.35 -51.74 21.68
N ASP A 94 6.48 -51.96 22.37
CA ASP A 94 7.26 -50.88 23.00
C ASP A 94 7.70 -49.82 21.98
N SER A 95 8.17 -50.25 20.80
CA SER A 95 8.57 -49.33 19.73
C SER A 95 7.39 -48.53 19.17
N TYR A 96 6.21 -49.16 19.09
CA TYR A 96 4.98 -48.52 18.62
C TYR A 96 4.51 -47.46 19.62
N GLU A 97 4.50 -47.78 20.92
CA GLU A 97 4.14 -46.83 21.98
C GLU A 97 5.07 -45.60 21.98
N GLN A 98 6.37 -45.80 21.79
CA GLN A 98 7.33 -44.71 21.68
C GLN A 98 7.03 -43.81 20.47
N LEU A 99 6.80 -44.41 19.29
CA LEU A 99 6.46 -43.67 18.08
C LEU A 99 5.12 -42.91 18.22
N GLU A 100 4.14 -43.50 18.90
CA GLU A 100 2.86 -42.84 19.17
C GLU A 100 3.03 -41.63 20.10
N ALA A 101 3.86 -41.75 21.15
CA ALA A 101 4.18 -40.65 22.04
C ALA A 101 4.92 -39.51 21.30
N GLU A 102 5.90 -39.84 20.45
CA GLU A 102 6.60 -38.86 19.61
C GLU A 102 5.64 -38.17 18.63
N ARG A 103 4.77 -38.92 17.96
CA ARG A 103 3.75 -38.37 17.07
C ARG A 103 2.86 -37.38 17.81
N SER A 104 2.38 -37.74 19.01
CA SER A 104 1.58 -36.84 19.84
C SER A 104 2.33 -35.55 20.20
N ASN A 105 3.63 -35.64 20.49
CA ASN A 105 4.47 -34.48 20.74
C ASN A 105 4.61 -33.58 19.50
N PHE A 106 4.88 -34.16 18.33
CA PHE A 106 4.95 -33.41 17.08
C PHE A 106 3.62 -32.72 16.74
N GLU A 107 2.48 -33.38 16.95
CA GLU A 107 1.17 -32.76 16.75
C GLU A 107 0.96 -31.54 17.67
N LYS A 108 1.41 -31.59 18.94
CA LYS A 108 1.38 -30.44 19.85
C LYS A 108 2.26 -29.28 19.36
N ILE A 109 3.48 -29.59 18.90
CA ILE A 109 4.41 -28.60 18.37
C ILE A 109 3.84 -27.93 17.12
N ILE A 110 3.29 -28.71 16.18
CA ILE A 110 2.64 -28.21 14.97
C ILE A 110 1.51 -27.25 15.32
N ARG A 111 0.63 -27.61 16.27
CA ARG A 111 -0.45 -26.73 16.72
C ARG A 111 0.07 -25.41 17.29
N ARG A 112 1.16 -25.45 18.06
CA ARG A 112 1.78 -24.23 18.61
C ARG A 112 2.34 -23.34 17.51
N PHE A 113 3.00 -23.91 16.49
CA PHE A 113 3.48 -23.14 15.34
C PHE A 113 2.33 -22.54 14.53
N GLN A 114 1.26 -23.31 14.28
CA GLN A 114 0.07 -22.81 13.60
C GLN A 114 -0.55 -21.62 14.34
N GLN A 115 -0.70 -21.69 15.66
CA GLN A 115 -1.21 -20.58 16.46
C GLN A 115 -0.35 -19.31 16.33
N VAL A 116 0.98 -19.45 16.40
CA VAL A 116 1.90 -18.30 16.23
C VAL A 116 1.80 -17.73 14.82
N LEU A 117 1.85 -18.58 13.80
CA LEU A 117 1.76 -18.15 12.40
C LEU A 117 0.45 -17.43 12.11
N PHE A 118 -0.69 -17.99 12.50
CA PHE A 118 -1.99 -17.35 12.28
C PHE A 118 -2.16 -16.07 13.11
N GLY A 119 -1.57 -16.00 14.31
CA GLY A 119 -1.50 -14.76 15.08
C GLY A 119 -0.73 -13.67 14.33
N LYS A 120 0.43 -14.01 13.75
CA LYS A 120 1.25 -13.08 12.96
C LYS A 120 0.60 -12.66 11.65
N VAL A 121 -0.15 -13.54 10.99
CA VAL A 121 -0.92 -13.18 9.79
C VAL A 121 -1.96 -12.10 10.12
N LYS A 122 -2.72 -12.27 11.22
CA LYS A 122 -3.69 -11.25 11.65
C LYS A 122 -3.01 -9.92 12.00
N GLU A 123 -1.88 -9.97 12.71
CA GLU A 123 -1.09 -8.77 13.03
C GLU A 123 -0.64 -8.05 11.75
N ALA A 124 -0.13 -8.80 10.76
CA ALA A 124 0.27 -8.25 9.46
C ALA A 124 -0.91 -7.60 8.70
N GLU A 125 -2.08 -8.24 8.68
CA GLU A 125 -3.29 -7.69 8.05
C GLU A 125 -3.73 -6.38 8.72
N THR A 126 -3.71 -6.32 10.06
CA THR A 126 -4.05 -5.10 10.81
C THR A 126 -3.07 -3.96 10.54
N LEU A 127 -1.77 -4.26 10.50
CA LEU A 127 -0.74 -3.27 10.15
C LEU A 127 -0.88 -2.80 8.71
N GLN A 128 -1.20 -3.70 7.78
CA GLN A 128 -1.41 -3.33 6.38
C GLN A 128 -2.64 -2.43 6.21
N ALA A 129 -3.73 -2.69 6.94
CA ALA A 129 -4.90 -1.81 6.95
C ALA A 129 -4.56 -0.42 7.55
N LYS A 130 -3.76 -0.38 8.62
CA LYS A 130 -3.28 0.87 9.23
C LYS A 130 -2.37 1.67 8.29
N ILE A 131 -1.51 0.99 7.54
CA ILE A 131 -0.67 1.65 6.52
C ILE A 131 -1.56 2.28 5.45
N ARG A 132 -2.55 1.54 4.92
CA ARG A 132 -3.47 2.06 3.89
C ARG A 132 -4.24 3.30 4.35
N THR A 133 -4.77 3.28 5.57
CA THR A 133 -5.49 4.43 6.14
C THR A 133 -4.58 5.64 6.32
N LEU A 134 -3.39 5.44 6.89
CA LEU A 134 -2.41 6.53 7.04
C LEU A 134 -1.92 7.07 5.69
N THR A 135 -1.76 6.23 4.67
CA THR A 135 -1.38 6.72 3.33
C THR A 135 -2.47 7.58 2.72
N THR A 136 -3.74 7.20 2.86
CA THR A 136 -4.87 8.00 2.36
C THR A 136 -5.02 9.33 3.11
N GLU A 137 -4.84 9.33 4.44
CA GLU A 137 -4.86 10.56 5.24
C GLU A 137 -3.71 11.50 4.86
N ASN A 138 -2.52 10.96 4.64
CA ASN A 138 -1.35 11.75 4.25
C ASN A 138 -1.54 12.36 2.84
N GLU A 139 -2.10 11.61 1.89
CA GLU A 139 -2.46 12.14 0.57
C GLU A 139 -3.51 13.25 0.67
N ALA A 140 -4.55 13.08 1.48
CA ALA A 140 -5.56 14.11 1.71
C ALA A 140 -4.95 15.39 2.31
N LEU A 141 -4.10 15.25 3.33
CA LEU A 141 -3.40 16.37 3.96
C LEU A 141 -2.45 17.09 2.99
N LYS A 142 -1.78 16.36 2.08
CA LYS A 142 -0.95 16.97 1.04
C LYS A 142 -1.78 17.82 0.10
N VAL A 143 -2.93 17.31 -0.36
CA VAL A 143 -3.85 18.07 -1.20
C VAL A 143 -4.35 19.31 -0.47
N GLU A 144 -4.75 19.19 0.80
CA GLU A 144 -5.19 20.33 1.61
C GLU A 144 -4.08 21.38 1.82
N ALA A 145 -2.83 20.94 1.99
CA ALA A 145 -1.69 21.84 2.08
C ALA A 145 -1.42 22.56 0.74
N GLU A 146 -1.56 21.87 -0.39
CA GLU A 146 -1.42 22.46 -1.73
C GLU A 146 -2.54 23.46 -2.03
N THR A 147 -3.79 23.15 -1.69
CA THR A 147 -4.91 24.08 -1.87
C THR A 147 -4.77 25.31 -0.97
N SER A 148 -4.32 25.12 0.27
CA SER A 148 -4.04 26.23 1.20
C SER A 148 -2.95 27.16 0.65
N LYS A 149 -1.87 26.60 0.10
CA LYS A 149 -0.82 27.39 -0.57
C LYS A 149 -1.36 28.15 -1.78
N ALA A 150 -2.09 27.49 -2.67
CA ALA A 150 -2.70 28.13 -3.83
C ALA A 150 -3.67 29.27 -3.43
N TYR A 151 -4.42 29.08 -2.34
CA TYR A 151 -5.28 30.11 -1.78
C TYR A 151 -4.48 31.32 -1.27
N THR A 152 -3.38 31.10 -0.54
CA THR A 152 -2.53 32.19 -0.09
C THR A 152 -1.92 32.99 -1.24
N GLU A 153 -1.44 32.32 -2.30
CA GLU A 153 -0.93 32.98 -3.51
C GLU A 153 -2.02 33.79 -4.24
N LEU A 154 -3.25 33.26 -4.29
CA LEU A 154 -4.39 33.97 -4.88
C LEU A 154 -4.72 35.24 -4.09
N LEU A 155 -4.65 35.17 -2.76
CA LEU A 155 -4.91 36.28 -1.86
C LEU A 155 -3.89 37.41 -2.05
N GLU A 156 -2.60 37.05 -2.16
CA GLU A 156 -1.54 38.01 -2.50
C GLU A 156 -1.76 38.67 -3.87
N LYS A 157 -2.13 37.90 -4.90
CA LYS A 157 -2.48 38.44 -6.22
C LYS A 157 -3.69 39.35 -6.16
N PHE A 158 -4.70 39.00 -5.36
CA PHE A 158 -5.89 39.83 -5.19
C PHE A 158 -5.54 41.17 -4.52
N GLU A 159 -4.72 41.17 -3.47
CA GLU A 159 -4.26 42.40 -2.82
C GLU A 159 -3.46 43.30 -3.76
N THR A 160 -2.57 42.71 -4.59
CA THR A 160 -1.80 43.50 -5.57
C THR A 160 -2.69 44.12 -6.64
N LEU A 161 -3.68 43.37 -7.15
CA LEU A 161 -4.71 43.86 -8.07
C LEU A 161 -5.55 44.97 -7.45
N GLN A 162 -5.97 44.81 -6.19
CA GLN A 162 -6.73 45.83 -5.46
C GLN A 162 -5.94 47.13 -5.35
N LYS A 163 -4.66 47.06 -4.94
CA LYS A 163 -3.78 48.24 -4.87
C LYS A 163 -3.61 48.90 -6.24
N ALA A 164 -3.45 48.11 -7.31
CA ALA A 164 -3.34 48.62 -8.67
C ALA A 164 -4.64 49.31 -9.12
N PHE A 165 -5.80 48.73 -8.81
CA PHE A 165 -7.11 49.29 -9.11
C PHE A 165 -7.34 50.62 -8.38
N GLU A 166 -7.02 50.69 -7.08
CA GLU A 166 -7.12 51.93 -6.30
C GLU A 166 -6.22 53.04 -6.87
N LYS A 167 -5.01 52.69 -7.30
CA LYS A 167 -4.08 53.63 -7.96
C LYS A 167 -4.65 54.16 -9.27
N GLU A 168 -5.20 53.29 -10.12
CA GLU A 168 -5.81 53.69 -11.38
C GLU A 168 -7.10 54.51 -11.16
N SER A 169 -7.89 54.18 -10.14
CA SER A 169 -9.07 54.98 -9.74
C SER A 169 -8.68 56.39 -9.31
N LYS A 170 -7.62 56.56 -8.49
CA LYS A 170 -7.06 57.87 -8.12
C LYS A 170 -6.58 58.63 -9.37
N ARG A 171 -5.83 57.97 -10.25
CA ARG A 171 -5.34 58.56 -11.51
C ARG A 171 -6.49 59.04 -12.40
N ARG A 172 -7.57 58.26 -12.55
CA ARG A 172 -8.77 58.67 -13.30
C ARG A 172 -9.44 59.90 -12.70
N LYS A 173 -9.55 59.97 -11.36
CA LYS A 173 -10.09 61.16 -10.67
C LYS A 173 -9.24 62.39 -10.92
N GLU A 174 -7.91 62.27 -10.87
CA GLU A 174 -6.98 63.36 -11.17
C GLU A 174 -7.07 63.84 -12.62
N LEU A 175 -7.11 62.91 -13.58
CA LEU A 175 -7.31 63.22 -15.00
C LEU A 175 -8.65 63.94 -15.23
N GLY A 176 -9.72 63.51 -14.56
CA GLY A 176 -11.02 64.18 -14.58
C GLY A 176 -10.93 65.64 -14.12
N LYS A 177 -10.28 65.91 -12.98
CA LYS A 177 -10.04 67.28 -12.48
C LYS A 177 -9.21 68.12 -13.45
N LYS A 178 -8.14 67.53 -14.02
CA LYS A 178 -7.27 68.21 -14.97
C LYS A 178 -8.00 68.56 -16.27
N ASN A 179 -8.81 67.64 -16.80
CA ASN A 179 -9.64 67.87 -17.97
C ASN A 179 -10.71 68.95 -17.72
N GLN A 180 -11.32 68.98 -16.54
CA GLN A 180 -12.26 70.05 -16.17
C GLN A 180 -11.57 71.42 -16.12
N SER A 181 -10.37 71.50 -15.51
CA SER A 181 -9.54 72.72 -15.49
C SER A 181 -9.15 73.19 -16.90
N LEU A 182 -8.78 72.26 -17.78
CA LEU A 182 -8.46 72.56 -19.18
C LEU A 182 -9.70 73.03 -19.95
N GLY A 183 -10.86 72.38 -19.76
CA GLY A 183 -12.13 72.80 -20.33
C GLY A 183 -12.51 74.22 -19.93
N GLY A 184 -12.34 74.57 -18.65
CA GLY A 184 -12.52 75.94 -18.15
C GLY A 184 -11.58 76.94 -18.82
N ARG A 185 -10.28 76.62 -18.94
CA ARG A 185 -9.30 77.47 -19.64
C ARG A 185 -9.65 77.67 -21.11
N VAL A 186 -10.00 76.61 -21.82
CA VAL A 186 -10.41 76.68 -23.23
C VAL A 186 -11.67 77.52 -23.39
N ALA A 187 -12.65 77.39 -22.48
CA ALA A 187 -13.84 78.22 -22.47
C ALA A 187 -13.52 79.70 -22.24
N HIS A 188 -12.65 80.03 -21.28
CA HIS A 188 -12.17 81.39 -21.08
C HIS A 188 -11.43 81.95 -22.29
N THR A 189 -10.51 81.19 -22.89
CA THR A 189 -9.79 81.63 -24.09
C THR A 189 -10.74 81.87 -25.28
N ARG A 190 -11.74 81.02 -25.46
CA ARG A 190 -12.79 81.22 -26.48
C ARG A 190 -13.62 82.48 -26.18
N ARG A 191 -13.98 82.70 -24.92
CA ARG A 191 -14.72 83.88 -24.48
C ARG A 191 -13.92 85.16 -24.70
N PHE A 192 -12.66 85.23 -24.26
CA PHE A 192 -11.80 86.39 -24.51
C PHE A 192 -11.54 86.64 -25.99
N ARG A 193 -11.42 85.59 -26.80
CA ARG A 193 -11.35 85.75 -28.27
C ARG A 193 -12.63 86.40 -28.80
N LYS A 194 -13.80 85.92 -28.35
CA LYS A 194 -15.10 86.48 -28.74
C LYS A 194 -15.23 87.95 -28.31
N GLU A 195 -14.94 88.28 -27.05
CA GLU A 195 -14.97 89.65 -26.51
C GLU A 195 -14.01 90.57 -27.28
N ARG A 196 -12.82 90.09 -27.65
CA ARG A 196 -11.87 90.85 -28.48
C ARG A 196 -12.38 91.08 -29.89
N ASP A 197 -12.99 90.07 -30.51
CA ASP A 197 -13.52 90.16 -31.86
C ASP A 197 -14.75 91.10 -31.88
N GLU A 198 -15.60 91.07 -30.85
CA GLU A 198 -16.69 92.02 -30.61
C GLU A 198 -16.14 93.46 -30.42
N ALA A 199 -15.12 93.65 -29.59
CA ALA A 199 -14.49 94.96 -29.39
C ALA A 199 -13.86 95.52 -30.68
N ARG A 200 -13.29 94.65 -31.53
CA ARG A 200 -12.77 95.05 -32.85
C ARG A 200 -13.87 95.51 -33.80
N ALA A 201 -15.02 94.83 -33.80
CA ALA A 201 -16.17 95.24 -34.61
C ALA A 201 -16.69 96.63 -34.19
N ILE A 202 -16.85 96.86 -32.88
CA ILE A 202 -17.25 98.17 -32.32
C ILE A 202 -16.25 99.26 -32.72
N LEU A 203 -14.95 98.99 -32.64
CA LEU A 203 -13.90 99.95 -33.04
C LEU A 203 -13.97 100.30 -34.53
N LEU A 204 -14.38 99.35 -35.37
CA LEU A 204 -14.52 99.55 -36.81
C LEU A 204 -15.74 100.41 -37.12
N GLU A 205 -16.88 100.13 -36.49
CA GLU A 205 -18.09 100.97 -36.57
C GLU A 205 -17.82 102.40 -36.06
N GLN A 206 -17.12 102.55 -34.93
CA GLN A 206 -16.74 103.87 -34.41
C GLN A 206 -15.83 104.63 -35.38
N LYS A 207 -14.88 103.94 -36.02
CA LYS A 207 -14.02 104.57 -37.04
C LYS A 207 -14.83 105.04 -38.26
N GLU A 208 -15.79 104.25 -38.70
CA GLU A 208 -16.71 104.63 -39.78
C GLU A 208 -17.57 105.83 -39.39
N GLN A 209 -18.13 105.84 -38.18
CA GLN A 209 -18.89 106.98 -37.63
C GLN A 209 -18.02 108.24 -37.52
N ILE A 210 -16.78 108.13 -37.04
CA ILE A 210 -15.84 109.25 -36.97
C ILE A 210 -15.51 109.75 -38.38
N ALA A 211 -15.30 108.86 -39.35
CA ALA A 211 -15.05 109.25 -40.75
C ALA A 211 -16.24 110.01 -41.34
N GLN A 212 -17.47 109.52 -41.12
CA GLN A 212 -18.71 110.19 -41.53
C GLN A 212 -18.86 111.56 -40.87
N LEU A 213 -18.65 111.67 -39.55
CA LEU A 213 -18.71 112.93 -38.81
C LEU A 213 -17.63 113.91 -39.28
N THR A 214 -16.43 113.43 -39.59
CA THR A 214 -15.33 114.27 -40.10
C THR A 214 -15.65 114.81 -41.49
N GLN A 215 -16.27 113.98 -42.34
CA GLN A 215 -16.74 114.40 -43.65
C GLN A 215 -17.87 115.42 -43.53
N LEU A 216 -18.85 115.19 -42.64
CA LEU A 216 -19.94 116.12 -42.35
C LEU A 216 -19.42 117.47 -41.82
N ASN A 217 -18.43 117.45 -40.94
CA ASN A 217 -17.80 118.67 -40.44
C ASN A 217 -17.14 119.47 -41.57
N ARG A 218 -16.46 118.80 -42.50
CA ARG A 218 -15.89 119.47 -43.68
C ARG A 218 -16.97 120.09 -44.57
N THR A 219 -18.10 119.41 -44.78
CA THR A 219 -19.22 119.99 -45.55
C THR A 219 -19.87 121.17 -44.83
N LEU A 220 -20.02 121.10 -43.51
CA LEU A 220 -20.53 122.22 -42.70
C LEU A 220 -19.55 123.40 -42.69
N GLU A 221 -18.24 123.15 -42.67
CA GLU A 221 -17.23 124.20 -42.80
C GLU A 221 -17.24 124.87 -44.18
N THR A 222 -17.45 124.11 -45.26
CA THR A 222 -17.62 124.68 -46.60
C THR A 222 -18.92 125.46 -46.71
N GLN A 223 -20.03 124.94 -46.18
CA GLN A 223 -21.32 125.65 -46.13
C GLN A 223 -21.25 126.92 -45.28
N ASN A 224 -20.55 126.89 -44.14
CA ASN A 224 -20.31 128.10 -43.33
C ASN A 224 -19.43 129.12 -44.06
N ARG A 225 -18.45 128.68 -44.86
CA ARG A 225 -17.67 129.56 -45.72
C ARG A 225 -18.53 130.20 -46.81
N GLU A 226 -19.36 129.39 -47.49
CA GLU A 226 -20.31 129.85 -48.51
C GLU A 226 -21.35 130.82 -47.90
N MET A 227 -21.89 130.54 -46.72
CA MET A 227 -22.79 131.46 -46.02
C MET A 227 -22.11 132.76 -45.59
N ARG A 228 -20.83 132.72 -45.18
CA ARG A 228 -20.04 133.92 -44.89
C ARG A 228 -19.77 134.74 -46.15
N GLU A 229 -19.52 134.08 -47.28
CA GLU A 229 -19.38 134.73 -48.58
C GLU A 229 -20.72 135.33 -49.05
N GLN A 230 -21.85 134.64 -48.86
CA GLN A 230 -23.19 135.17 -49.13
C GLN A 230 -23.57 136.35 -48.22
N LEU A 231 -23.21 136.31 -46.94
CA LEU A 231 -23.35 137.44 -46.01
C LEU A 231 -22.50 138.64 -46.41
N SER A 232 -21.32 138.42 -47.00
CA SER A 232 -20.48 139.48 -47.56
C SER A 232 -21.07 140.14 -48.82
N GLN A 233 -21.90 139.42 -49.57
CA GLN A 233 -22.60 139.92 -50.77
C GLN A 233 -23.94 140.60 -50.45
N LEU A 234 -24.46 140.48 -49.23
CA LEU A 234 -25.77 141.00 -48.79
C LEU A 234 -25.69 142.27 -47.93
N GLN A 235 -24.55 142.96 -47.86
CA GLN A 235 -24.46 144.31 -47.29
C GLN A 235 -24.21 145.39 -48.36
N PRO A 236 -25.26 146.13 -48.76
CA PRO A 236 -25.16 147.49 -49.26
C PRO A 236 -25.49 148.54 -48.18
N GLN A 237 -24.53 149.46 -48.00
CA GLN A 237 -24.60 150.88 -47.62
C GLN A 237 -24.98 151.36 -46.19
N GLN A 238 -24.16 152.37 -45.79
CA GLN A 238 -24.29 153.41 -44.73
C GLN A 238 -23.73 153.00 -43.35
N SER A 239 -22.81 153.75 -42.70
CA SER A 239 -22.41 155.18 -42.81
C SER A 239 -21.06 155.39 -42.07
N LEU A 240 -20.07 156.06 -42.71
CA LEU A 240 -19.60 157.46 -42.52
C LEU A 240 -18.59 157.70 -41.37
N THR A 241 -17.30 157.73 -41.73
CA THR A 241 -16.30 158.81 -41.50
C THR A 241 -15.06 158.53 -42.35
#